data_AF-D8IVD3-F1
#
_entry.id   AF-D8IVD3-F1
#
_cell.length_a   1.000
_cell.length_b   1.000
_cell.length_c   1.000
_cell.angle_alpha   90.00
_cell.angle_beta   90.00
_cell.angle_gamma   90.00
#
_symmetry.space_group_name_H-M   'P 1'
#
loop_
_entity.id
_entity.type
_entity.pdbx_description
1 polymer ?
#
loop_
_entity_poly.entity_id
_entity_poly.type
_entity_poly.pdbx_seq_one_letter_code
_entity_poly.pdbx_strand_id
1 'polypeptide(L)'
;MPNLRYGDRDEFVFYADGKSPKTLARMLRRSERSVKDWLDGKSKIPWWVPELLRLRQMEARERHRQMGFTSLPRRLAIVSGDVIQFPTLKDSQHENQVPVIPRPGADPDGLRIEQAG
;
A
#
# COMPACT_ATOMS: atom_id res chain seq x y z
N MET A 1 18.13 31.64 -14.90
CA MET A 1 16.84 31.79 -15.62
C MET A 1 15.77 31.11 -14.78
N PRO A 2 14.70 31.79 -14.32
CA PRO A 2 13.69 31.15 -13.49
C PRO A 2 12.83 30.22 -14.36
N ASN A 3 12.74 28.94 -13.98
CA ASN A 3 11.97 27.92 -14.70
C ASN A 3 10.49 28.30 -14.73
N LEU A 4 10.04 28.89 -15.85
CA LEU A 4 8.65 29.29 -16.13
C LEU A 4 7.75 28.11 -16.51
N ARG A 5 8.11 26.89 -16.10
CA ARG A 5 7.32 25.71 -16.42
C ARG A 5 6.14 25.68 -15.45
N TYR A 6 4.95 25.59 -16.00
CA TYR A 6 3.76 25.19 -15.25
C TYR A 6 3.59 23.67 -15.41
N GLY A 7 2.92 23.06 -14.43
CA GLY A 7 2.57 21.65 -14.51
C GLY A 7 1.48 21.42 -15.55
N ASP A 8 1.54 20.29 -16.24
CA ASP A 8 0.45 19.85 -17.11
C ASP A 8 -0.77 19.45 -16.26
N ARG A 9 -1.97 19.87 -16.70
CA ARG A 9 -3.22 19.57 -16.03
C ARG A 9 -3.58 18.10 -16.17
N ASP A 10 -3.39 17.53 -17.36
CA ASP A 10 -3.79 16.16 -17.62
C ASP A 10 -2.96 15.19 -16.78
N GLU A 11 -1.67 15.49 -16.63
CA GLU A 11 -0.77 14.76 -15.73
C GLU A 11 -1.20 14.88 -14.26
N PHE A 12 -1.58 16.09 -13.82
CA PHE A 12 -2.09 16.28 -12.46
C PHE A 12 -3.37 15.49 -12.20
N VAL A 13 -4.35 15.54 -13.12
CA VAL A 13 -5.62 14.84 -13.00
C VAL A 13 -5.40 13.33 -12.95
N PHE A 14 -4.52 12.80 -13.80
CA PHE A 14 -4.17 11.38 -13.82
C PHE A 14 -3.63 10.89 -12.47
N TYR A 15 -2.70 11.62 -11.85
CA TYR A 15 -2.15 11.20 -10.56
C TYR A 15 -3.03 11.55 -9.35
N ALA A 16 -3.88 12.56 -9.49
CA ALA A 16 -4.89 12.92 -8.50
C ALA A 16 -6.04 11.90 -8.44
N ASP A 17 -6.20 11.08 -9.49
CA ASP A 17 -7.25 10.08 -9.55
C ASP A 17 -7.24 9.14 -8.32
N GLY A 18 -8.44 8.83 -7.84
CA GLY A 18 -8.69 8.05 -6.63
C GLY A 18 -8.31 8.74 -5.30
N LYS A 19 -7.89 10.02 -5.28
CA LYS A 19 -7.52 10.75 -4.05
C LYS A 19 -8.46 11.90 -3.78
N SER A 20 -8.92 12.03 -2.54
CA SER A 20 -9.76 13.16 -2.16
C SER A 20 -8.96 14.48 -2.15
N PRO A 21 -9.58 15.64 -2.46
CA PRO A 21 -8.91 16.94 -2.44
C PRO A 21 -8.26 17.27 -1.09
N LYS A 22 -8.87 16.83 0.02
CA LYS A 22 -8.32 16.93 1.38
C LYS A 22 -7.02 16.15 1.55
N THR A 23 -6.94 14.95 0.99
CA THR A 23 -5.73 14.12 1.02
C THR A 23 -4.62 14.76 0.19
N LEU A 24 -4.95 15.22 -1.02
CA LEU A 24 -4.02 15.93 -1.89
C LEU A 24 -3.48 17.21 -1.24
N ALA A 25 -4.35 17.99 -0.59
CA ALA A 25 -3.96 19.20 0.15
C ALA A 25 -2.94 18.89 1.25
N ARG A 26 -3.16 17.83 2.04
CA ARG A 26 -2.21 17.36 3.07
C ARG A 26 -0.89 16.89 2.47
N MET A 27 -0.94 16.12 1.38
CA MET A 27 0.25 15.61 0.70
C MET A 27 1.13 16.71 0.12
N LEU A 28 0.50 17.71 -0.51
CA LEU A 28 1.16 18.81 -1.20
C LEU A 28 1.47 20.00 -0.27
N ARG A 29 1.05 19.93 1.01
CA ARG A 29 1.17 21.03 1.99
C ARG A 29 0.56 22.34 1.45
N ARG A 30 -0.64 22.22 0.88
CA ARG A 30 -1.40 23.32 0.26
C ARG A 30 -2.84 23.31 0.74
N SER A 31 -3.56 24.38 0.45
CA SER A 31 -4.97 24.48 0.83
C SER A 31 -5.86 23.62 -0.07
N GLU A 32 -6.95 23.09 0.48
CA GLU A 32 -7.96 22.35 -0.31
C GLU A 32 -8.56 23.22 -1.42
N ARG A 33 -8.69 24.52 -1.17
CA ARG A 33 -9.16 25.49 -2.16
C ARG A 33 -8.23 25.54 -3.37
N SER A 34 -6.93 25.67 -3.15
CA SER A 34 -5.95 25.69 -4.25
C SER A 34 -5.97 24.40 -5.06
N VAL A 35 -6.10 23.25 -4.40
CA VAL A 35 -6.22 21.94 -5.08
C VAL A 35 -7.49 21.88 -5.93
N LYS A 36 -8.62 22.35 -5.40
CA LYS A 36 -9.87 22.44 -6.17
C LYS A 36 -9.74 23.39 -7.36
N ASP A 37 -9.13 24.56 -7.17
CA ASP A 37 -8.91 25.52 -8.25
C ASP A 37 -8.03 24.95 -9.37
N TRP A 38 -7.08 24.07 -9.03
CA TRP A 38 -6.26 23.33 -10.01
C TRP A 38 -7.05 22.25 -10.74
N LEU A 39 -7.87 21.48 -10.02
CA LEU A 39 -8.73 20.44 -10.61
C LEU A 39 -9.77 21.06 -11.55
N ASP A 40 -10.36 22.19 -11.15
CA ASP A 40 -11.33 22.95 -11.95
C ASP A 40 -10.66 23.68 -13.14
N GLY A 41 -9.33 23.82 -13.14
CA GLY A 41 -8.59 24.56 -14.17
C GLY A 41 -8.67 26.08 -14.03
N LYS A 42 -9.09 26.58 -12.87
CA LYS A 42 -9.20 28.03 -12.56
C LYS A 42 -7.84 28.68 -12.29
N SER A 43 -6.85 27.90 -11.89
CA SER A 43 -5.51 28.38 -11.54
C SER A 43 -4.42 27.55 -12.19
N LYS A 44 -3.27 28.17 -12.46
CA LYS A 44 -2.10 27.47 -13.01
C LYS A 44 -1.48 26.55 -11.97
N ILE A 45 -1.11 25.36 -12.41
CA ILE A 45 -0.51 24.35 -11.55
C ILE A 45 1.00 24.60 -11.47
N PRO A 46 1.60 24.64 -10.28
CA PRO A 46 3.06 24.69 -10.15
C PRO A 46 3.70 23.41 -10.74
N TRP A 47 4.78 23.53 -11.52
CA TRP A 47 5.43 22.38 -12.17
C TRP A 47 5.84 21.24 -11.23
N TRP A 48 6.15 21.56 -9.97
CA TRP A 48 6.55 20.55 -9.00
C TRP A 48 5.38 19.67 -8.54
N VAL A 49 4.12 20.09 -8.74
CA VAL A 49 2.94 19.36 -8.24
C VAL A 49 2.75 18.03 -8.98
N PRO A 50 2.63 17.99 -10.33
CA PRO A 50 2.54 16.73 -11.05
C PRO A 50 3.79 15.87 -10.86
N GLU A 51 4.97 16.49 -10.89
CA GLU A 51 6.26 15.80 -10.72
C GLU A 51 6.35 15.09 -9.35
N LEU A 52 5.95 15.77 -8.27
CA LEU A 52 5.95 15.18 -6.93
C LEU A 52 4.99 13.98 -6.82
N LEU A 53 3.81 14.10 -7.42
CA LEU A 53 2.83 13.01 -7.44
C LEU A 53 3.36 11.82 -8.26
N ARG A 54 4.00 12.08 -9.40
CA ARG A 54 4.67 11.08 -10.23
C ARG A 54 5.73 10.32 -9.44
N LEU A 55 6.63 11.04 -8.76
CA LEU A 55 7.70 10.44 -7.96
C LEU A 55 7.14 9.56 -6.84
N ARG A 56 6.10 10.02 -6.13
CA ARG A 56 5.43 9.22 -5.09
C ARG A 56 4.81 7.94 -5.65
N GLN A 57 4.20 8.00 -6.82
CA GLN A 57 3.61 6.84 -7.47
C GLN A 57 4.68 5.83 -7.88
N MET A 58 5.80 6.30 -8.43
CA MET A 58 6.95 5.47 -8.78
C MET A 58 7.55 4.79 -7.54
N GLU A 59 7.75 5.54 -6.46
CA GLU A 59 8.26 5.01 -5.20
C GLU A 59 7.32 3.96 -4.60
N ALA A 60 6.01 4.23 -4.59
CA ALA A 60 5.02 3.27 -4.11
C ALA A 60 5.05 1.97 -4.95
N ARG A 61 5.15 2.09 -6.28
CA ARG A 61 5.28 0.95 -7.19
C ARG A 61 6.57 0.16 -6.93
N GLU A 62 7.68 0.85 -6.69
CA GLU A 62 8.95 0.19 -6.42
C GLU A 62 8.95 -0.53 -5.07
N ARG A 63 8.38 0.08 -4.03
CA ARG A 63 8.14 -0.59 -2.74
C ARG A 63 7.28 -1.84 -2.90
N HIS A 64 6.21 -1.78 -3.70
CA HIS A 64 5.38 -2.96 -3.97
C HIS A 64 6.18 -4.07 -4.67
N ARG A 65 7.02 -3.73 -5.64
CA ARG A 65 7.91 -4.70 -6.32
C ARG A 65 8.87 -5.36 -5.35
N GLN A 66 9.52 -4.59 -4.48
CA GLN A 66 10.46 -5.10 -3.48
C GLN A 66 9.79 -6.02 -2.46
N MET A 67 8.54 -5.73 -2.09
CA MET A 67 7.76 -6.58 -1.18
C MET A 67 7.17 -7.83 -1.87
N GLY A 68 7.49 -8.09 -3.14
CA GLY A 68 6.97 -9.25 -3.86
C GLY A 68 5.52 -9.09 -4.34
N PHE A 69 4.88 -7.93 -4.13
CA PHE A 69 3.64 -7.54 -4.80
C PHE A 69 3.93 -7.15 -6.25
N THR A 70 4.52 -8.07 -7.01
CA THR A 70 4.50 -7.97 -8.46
C THR A 70 3.05 -8.08 -8.88
N SER A 71 2.59 -7.09 -9.65
CA SER A 71 1.27 -7.03 -10.29
C SER A 71 0.75 -8.44 -10.54
N LEU A 72 -0.29 -8.86 -9.82
CA LEU A 72 -1.01 -10.09 -10.14
C LEU A 72 -1.30 -10.03 -11.65
N PRO A 73 -1.03 -11.09 -12.42
CA PRO A 73 -1.38 -11.10 -13.83
C PRO A 73 -2.87 -10.79 -13.89
N ARG A 74 -3.23 -9.66 -14.52
CA ARG A 74 -4.61 -9.37 -14.92
C ARG A 74 -4.97 -10.39 -15.98
N ARG A 75 -5.24 -11.63 -15.57
CA ARG A 75 -6.20 -12.49 -16.26
C ARG A 75 -7.56 -11.85 -16.01
N LEU A 76 -7.83 -10.76 -16.73
CA LEU A 76 -9.19 -10.31 -16.96
C LEU A 76 -9.82 -11.37 -17.86
N ALA A 77 -10.24 -12.48 -17.26
CA ALA A 77 -11.14 -13.39 -17.93
C ALA A 77 -12.47 -12.64 -18.07
N ILE A 78 -12.87 -12.39 -19.31
CA ILE A 78 -14.25 -12.02 -19.60
C ILE A 78 -15.09 -13.24 -19.24
N VAL A 79 -15.70 -13.23 -18.05
CA VAL A 79 -16.67 -14.25 -17.65
C VAL A 79 -17.97 -13.93 -18.37
N SER A 80 -18.10 -14.44 -19.59
CA SER A 80 -19.39 -14.54 -20.25
C SER A 80 -20.17 -15.67 -19.58
N GLY A 81 -20.91 -15.35 -18.52
CA GLY A 81 -22.00 -16.17 -17.95
C GLY A 81 -21.63 -17.58 -17.50
N ASP A 82 -21.34 -17.77 -16.21
CA ASP A 82 -22.28 -18.36 -15.25
C ASP A 82 -21.76 -18.07 -13.83
N VAL A 83 -22.65 -18.09 -12.84
CA VAL A 83 -22.46 -17.59 -11.46
C VAL A 83 -21.09 -17.94 -10.84
N ILE A 84 -20.33 -16.93 -10.40
CA ILE A 84 -19.09 -17.12 -9.62
C ILE A 84 -19.47 -17.63 -8.22
N GLN A 85 -19.24 -18.90 -7.93
CA GLN A 85 -19.40 -19.48 -6.61
C GLN A 85 -18.10 -19.30 -5.82
N PHE A 86 -18.12 -18.46 -4.79
CA PHE A 86 -16.99 -18.30 -3.88
C PHE A 86 -16.94 -19.50 -2.92
N PRO A 87 -15.76 -20.09 -2.66
CA PRO A 87 -15.64 -21.16 -1.68
C PRO A 87 -15.99 -20.59 -0.30
N THR A 88 -17.09 -21.06 0.28
CA THR A 88 -17.40 -20.80 1.68
C THR A 88 -16.39 -21.57 2.53
N LEU A 89 -15.67 -20.84 3.40
CA LEU A 89 -14.81 -21.41 4.43
C LEU A 89 -15.66 -22.30 5.34
N LYS A 90 -15.77 -23.58 5.01
CA LYS A 90 -16.30 -24.60 5.88
C LYS A 90 -15.19 -25.60 6.13
N ASP A 91 -14.95 -25.80 7.43
CA ASP A 91 -14.03 -26.75 8.06
C ASP A 91 -12.55 -26.34 8.07
N SER A 92 -12.25 -25.39 8.95
CA SER A 92 -10.97 -25.32 9.66
C SER A 92 -11.21 -25.58 11.15
N GLN A 93 -11.77 -26.75 11.45
CA GLN A 93 -11.62 -27.40 12.76
C GLN A 93 -10.26 -28.09 12.78
N HIS A 94 -9.18 -27.30 12.78
CA HIS A 94 -7.87 -27.76 13.24
C HIS A 94 -7.45 -26.80 14.35
N GLU A 95 -7.97 -27.12 15.54
CA GLU A 95 -7.26 -27.14 16.81
C GLU A 95 -6.08 -26.15 16.93
N ASN A 96 -6.31 -25.11 17.73
CA ASN A 96 -5.29 -24.16 18.18
C ASN A 96 -4.09 -24.87 18.82
N GLN A 97 -3.09 -25.25 18.02
CA GLN A 97 -1.74 -25.47 18.51
C GLN A 97 -0.97 -24.18 18.35
N VAL A 98 -1.03 -23.34 19.38
CA VAL A 98 -0.06 -22.26 19.55
C VAL A 98 1.29 -22.94 19.80
N PRO A 99 2.33 -22.72 19.00
CA PRO A 99 3.65 -23.25 19.33
C PRO A 99 4.09 -22.56 20.63
N VAL A 100 4.18 -23.33 21.71
CA VAL A 100 4.82 -22.88 22.95
C VAL A 100 6.29 -22.66 22.62
N ILE A 101 6.68 -21.40 22.42
CA ILE A 101 8.08 -21.01 22.33
C ILE A 101 8.65 -21.11 23.75
N PRO A 102 9.58 -22.04 24.05
CA PRO A 102 10.17 -22.09 25.37
C PRO A 102 11.03 -20.82 25.54
N ARG A 103 10.73 -20.03 26.58
CA ARG A 103 11.61 -18.93 26.99
C ARG A 103 12.93 -19.54 27.48
N PRO A 104 14.08 -19.10 26.99
CA PRO A 104 15.35 -19.51 27.56
C PRO A 104 15.50 -18.82 28.92
N GLY A 105 15.57 -19.61 29.98
CA GLY A 105 15.82 -19.12 31.34
C GLY A 105 14.62 -19.25 32.27
N ALA A 106 14.41 -20.47 32.76
CA ALA A 106 13.96 -20.74 34.11
C ALA A 106 14.16 -22.24 34.30
N ASP A 107 15.28 -22.63 34.91
CA ASP A 107 15.46 -23.96 35.47
C ASP A 107 14.57 -24.07 36.72
N PRO A 108 13.59 -24.97 36.77
CA PRO A 108 12.98 -25.36 38.02
C PRO A 108 13.44 -26.78 38.37
N ASP A 109 14.09 -26.87 39.52
CA ASP A 109 14.32 -28.10 40.27
C ASP A 109 15.54 -28.93 39.86
N GLY A 110 16.51 -28.90 40.76
CA GLY A 110 17.76 -29.62 40.65
C GLY A 110 17.69 -31.11 41.00
N LEU A 111 18.86 -31.71 40.87
CA LEU A 111 19.29 -32.98 41.44
C LEU A 111 18.72 -34.27 40.83
N ARG A 112 19.54 -34.87 39.96
CA ARG A 112 19.83 -36.31 40.03
C ARG A 112 21.20 -36.60 39.40
N ILE A 113 22.21 -36.73 40.25
CA ILE A 113 23.49 -37.35 39.88
C ILE A 113 23.24 -38.85 39.95
N GLU A 114 23.10 -39.50 38.81
CA GLU A 114 23.16 -40.96 38.74
C GLU A 114 24.63 -41.38 38.86
N GLN A 115 24.94 -42.09 39.93
CA GLN A 115 26.18 -42.84 40.08
C GLN A 115 26.13 -44.02 39.11
N ALA A 116 27.12 -44.12 38.23
CA ALA A 116 27.35 -45.31 37.42
C ALA A 116 28.84 -45.64 37.43
N GLY A 117 29.16 -46.83 37.99
CA GLY A 117 30.21 -47.74 37.57
C GLY A 117 31.66 -47.31 37.74
#